data_AF-A0A1J3EKN9-F1
#
_entry.id   AF-A0A1J3EKN9-F1
#
_cell.length_a   1.000
_cell.length_b   1.000
_cell.length_c   1.000
_cell.angle_alpha   90.00
_cell.angle_beta   90.00
_cell.angle_gamma   90.00
#
_symmetry.space_group_name_H-M   'P 1'
#
loop_
_entity.id
_entity.type
_entity.pdbx_description
1 polymer ?
#
loop_
_entity_poly.entity_id
_entity_poly.type
_entity_poly.pdbx_seq_one_letter_code
_entity_poly.pdbx_strand_id
1 'polypeptide(L)' 'DKELKALGDIIHGLKFGSKVIVTNENLNSLRNNGIDSNQIYKVAFPSSEEAQQIFSYSAFGQSSPPRGYLEHAVEIKK' A
#
# COMPACT_ATOMS: atom_id res chain seq x y z
N ASP A 1 -4.22 -15.45 12.92
CA ASP A 1 -4.02 -14.09 13.44
C ASP A 1 -5.28 -13.69 14.18
N LYS A 2 -5.18 -13.29 15.46
CA LYS A 2 -6.37 -13.09 16.32
C LYS A 2 -7.19 -11.88 15.85
N GLU A 3 -6.52 -10.89 15.28
CA GLU A 3 -7.13 -9.65 14.76
C GLU A 3 -7.88 -9.88 13.45
N LEU A 4 -7.32 -10.64 12.50
CA LEU A 4 -8.06 -11.01 11.27
C LEU A 4 -9.30 -11.83 11.56
N LYS A 5 -9.26 -12.69 12.58
CA LYS A 5 -10.44 -13.47 12.98
C LYS A 5 -11.53 -12.56 13.55
N ALA A 6 -11.17 -11.60 14.40
CA ALA A 6 -12.10 -10.59 14.93
C ALA A 6 -12.71 -9.70 13.83
N LEU A 7 -11.96 -9.46 12.75
CA LEU A 7 -12.46 -8.79 11.54
C LEU A 7 -13.62 -9.54 10.88
N GLY A 8 -13.61 -10.88 10.90
CA GLY A 8 -14.72 -11.69 10.40
C GLY A 8 -16.04 -11.37 11.10
N ASP A 9 -16.02 -11.26 12.43
CA ASP A 9 -17.19 -10.92 13.23
C ASP A 9 -17.72 -9.51 12.93
N ILE A 10 -16.83 -8.55 12.63
CA ILE A 10 -17.19 -7.19 12.24
C ILE A 10 -17.87 -7.18 10.86
N ILE A 11 -17.37 -7.98 9.91
CA ILE A 11 -17.91 -8.04 8.54
C ILE A 11 -19.37 -8.50 8.53
N HIS A 12 -19.76 -9.43 9.41
CA HIS A 12 -21.13 -9.90 9.52
C HIS A 12 -22.15 -8.81 9.92
N GLY A 13 -21.70 -7.75 10.60
CA GLY A 13 -22.54 -6.62 10.99
C GLY A 13 -22.66 -5.51 9.94
N LEU A 14 -21.96 -5.62 8.81
CA LEU A 14 -21.92 -4.56 7.80
C LEU A 14 -23.17 -4.54 6.93
N LYS A 15 -23.56 -3.33 6.52
CA LYS A 15 -24.67 -3.14 5.58
C LYS A 15 -24.26 -3.59 4.18
N PHE A 16 -25.25 -3.95 3.37
CA PHE A 16 -25.02 -4.22 1.96
C PHE A 16 -24.34 -3.02 1.27
N GLY A 17 -23.31 -3.30 0.46
CA GLY A 17 -22.52 -2.28 -0.24
C GLY A 17 -21.34 -1.73 0.56
N SER A 18 -21.21 -2.05 1.86
CA SER A 18 -19.99 -1.74 2.61
C SER A 18 -18.75 -2.41 2.00
N LYS A 19 -17.61 -1.72 2.05
CA LYS A 19 -16.31 -2.24 1.62
C LYS A 19 -15.32 -2.12 2.77
N VAL A 20 -14.58 -3.19 3.04
CA VAL A 20 -13.50 -3.23 4.03
C VAL A 20 -12.20 -3.48 3.29
N ILE A 21 -11.16 -2.71 3.62
CA ILE A 21 -9.81 -2.91 3.09
C ILE A 21 -8.92 -3.31 4.27
N VAL A 22 -8.24 -4.45 4.12
CA VAL A 22 -7.28 -4.96 5.11
C VAL A 22 -5.92 -5.05 4.43
N THR A 23 -4.88 -4.58 5.10
CA THR A 23 -3.50 -4.68 4.64
C THR A 23 -2.73 -5.65 5.54
N ASN A 24 -1.89 -6.49 4.94
CA ASN A 24 -0.98 -7.36 5.67
C ASN A 24 0.23 -7.66 4.77
N GLU A 25 1.42 -7.69 5.36
CA GLU A 25 2.65 -8.07 4.64
C GLU A 25 2.66 -9.56 4.28
N ASN A 26 2.01 -10.40 5.09
CA ASN A 26 1.90 -11.83 4.88
C ASN A 26 0.60 -12.19 4.15
N LEU A 27 0.71 -12.42 2.84
CA LEU A 27 -0.41 -12.84 1.99
C LEU A 27 -1.08 -14.15 2.45
N ASN A 28 -0.32 -15.06 3.05
CA ASN A 28 -0.88 -16.32 3.55
C ASN A 28 -1.78 -16.09 4.76
N SER A 29 -1.52 -15.06 5.56
CA SER A 29 -2.43 -14.67 6.65
C SER A 29 -3.80 -14.28 6.13
N LEU A 30 -3.89 -13.54 5.01
CA LEU A 30 -5.17 -13.18 4.40
C LEU A 30 -5.93 -14.43 3.91
N ARG A 31 -5.25 -15.29 3.16
CA ARG A 31 -5.83 -16.54 2.61
C ARG A 31 -6.35 -17.47 3.69
N ASN A 32 -5.55 -17.69 4.73
CA ASN A 32 -5.90 -18.60 5.83
C ASN A 32 -7.09 -18.11 6.68
N ASN A 33 -7.44 -16.81 6.59
CA ASN A 33 -8.61 -16.23 7.27
C ASN A 33 -9.79 -16.04 6.32
N GLY A 34 -9.83 -16.74 5.18
CA GLY A 34 -11.00 -16.84 4.31
C GLY A 34 -11.15 -15.70 3.29
N ILE A 35 -10.13 -14.87 3.10
CA ILE A 35 -10.12 -13.88 2.02
C ILE A 35 -9.75 -14.58 0.72
N ASP A 36 -10.62 -14.45 -0.29
CA ASP A 36 -10.42 -15.06 -1.60
C ASP A 36 -9.17 -14.49 -2.29
N SER A 37 -8.42 -15.35 -2.98
CA SER A 37 -7.26 -14.91 -3.76
C SER A 37 -7.60 -13.91 -4.87
N ASN A 38 -8.83 -13.92 -5.40
CA ASN A 38 -9.30 -12.92 -6.36
C ASN A 38 -9.57 -11.54 -5.74
N GLN A 39 -9.65 -11.44 -4.41
CA GLN A 39 -9.82 -10.21 -3.64
C GLN A 39 -8.50 -9.67 -3.08
N ILE A 40 -7.41 -10.43 -3.20
CA ILE A 40 -6.10 -10.03 -2.69
C ILE A 40 -5.34 -9.29 -3.78
N TYR A 41 -5.04 -8.01 -3.54
CA TYR A 41 -4.15 -7.21 -4.35
C TYR A 41 -2.74 -7.18 -3.73
N LYS A 42 -1.74 -7.70 -4.44
CA LYS A 42 -0.34 -7.62 -4.02
C LYS A 42 0.25 -6.29 -4.49
N VAL A 43 0.53 -5.39 -3.55
CA VAL A 43 1.22 -4.13 -3.83
C VAL A 43 2.66 -4.42 -4.28
N ALA A 44 3.05 -3.83 -5.42
CA ALA A 44 4.42 -3.89 -5.92
C ALA A 44 5.23 -2.68 -5.43
N PHE A 45 6.56 -2.80 -5.47
CA PHE A 45 7.41 -1.63 -5.32
C PHE A 45 7.14 -0.63 -6.45
N PRO A 46 7.23 0.68 -6.17
CA PRO A 46 7.13 1.70 -7.21
C PRO A 46 8.26 1.53 -8.24
N SER A 47 8.01 1.93 -9.48
CA SER A 47 9.07 2.14 -10.46
C SER A 47 10.06 3.20 -9.97
N SER A 48 11.25 3.25 -10.58
CA SER A 48 12.24 4.29 -10.22
C SER A 48 11.69 5.70 -10.41
N GLU A 49 10.84 5.92 -11.41
CA GLU A 49 10.19 7.21 -11.65
C GLU A 49 9.16 7.55 -10.57
N GLU A 50 8.26 6.61 -10.24
CA GLU A 50 7.28 6.78 -9.16
C GLU A 50 7.96 6.99 -7.80
N ALA A 51 9.05 6.26 -7.51
CA ALA A 51 9.82 6.43 -6.29
C ALA A 51 10.42 7.84 -6.18
N GLN A 52 10.96 8.38 -7.28
CA GLN A 52 11.46 9.76 -7.33
C GLN A 52 10.34 10.78 -7.11
N GLN A 53 9.17 10.55 -7.70
CA GLN A 53 8.01 11.44 -7.52
C GLN A 53 7.51 11.40 -6.07
N ILE A 54 7.38 10.22 -5.46
CA ILE A 54 7.01 10.05 -4.04
C ILE A 54 8.00 10.76 -3.12
N PHE A 55 9.30 10.56 -3.37
CA PHE A 55 10.36 11.23 -2.61
C PHE A 55 10.27 12.76 -2.76
N SER A 56 10.14 13.24 -3.99
CA SER A 56 10.04 14.67 -4.28
C SER A 56 8.81 15.30 -3.65
N TYR A 57 7.65 14.63 -3.72
CA TYR A 57 6.43 15.11 -3.06
C TYR A 57 6.62 15.21 -1.55
N SER A 58 7.29 14.23 -0.95
CA SER A 58 7.54 14.22 0.50
C SER A 58 8.51 15.33 0.94
N ALA A 59 9.54 15.62 0.15
CA ALA A 59 10.57 16.61 0.48
C ALA A 59 10.20 18.05 0.09
N PHE A 60 9.49 18.23 -1.03
CA PHE A 60 9.29 19.53 -1.67
C PHE A 60 7.82 19.89 -1.93
N GLY A 61 6.88 18.97 -1.70
CA GLY A 61 5.46 19.19 -1.96
C GLY A 61 5.07 19.20 -3.45
N GLN A 62 5.96 18.72 -4.33
CA GLN A 62 5.77 18.69 -5.78
C GLN A 62 6.34 17.40 -6.41
N SER A 63 5.80 17.00 -7.56
CA SER A 63 6.15 15.75 -8.24
C SER A 63 7.59 15.67 -8.76
N SER A 64 8.27 16.80 -8.88
CA SER A 64 9.66 16.88 -9.31
C SER A 64 10.46 17.77 -8.37
N PRO A 65 11.74 17.43 -8.09
CA PRO A 65 12.55 18.24 -7.20
C PRO A 65 12.83 19.61 -7.85
N PRO A 66 13.01 20.68 -7.07
CA PRO A 66 13.46 21.96 -7.61
C PRO A 66 14.77 21.77 -8.38
N ARG A 67 15.05 22.59 -9.40
CA ARG A 67 16.19 22.40 -10.32
C ARG A 67 17.52 22.16 -9.61
N GLY A 68 17.76 22.80 -8.47
CA GLY A 68 18.99 22.61 -7.66
C GLY A 68 19.11 21.28 -6.90
N TYR A 69 18.05 20.48 -6.87
CA TYR A 69 17.98 19.18 -6.19
C TYR A 69 17.78 18.00 -7.15
N LEU A 70 17.79 18.24 -8.47
CA LEU A 70 17.65 17.18 -9.48
C LEU A 70 18.75 16.12 -9.35
N GLU A 71 20.01 16.54 -9.16
CA GLU A 71 21.13 15.61 -9.03
C GLU A 71 21.04 14.77 -7.75
N HIS A 72 20.64 15.39 -6.63
CA HIS A 72 20.48 14.69 -5.35
C HIS A 72 19.28 13.73 -5.32
N ALA A 73 18.18 14.06 -6.01
CA ALA A 73 17.03 13.17 -6.12
C ALA A 73 17.33 11.91 -6.97
N VAL A 74 18.35 11.96 -7.84
CA VAL A 74 18.78 10.83 -8.65
C VAL A 74 19.74 9.90 -7.90
N GLU A 75 20.46 10.39 -6.88
CA GLU A 75 21.44 9.59 -6.12
C GLU A 75 20.78 8.58 -5.17
N ILE A 76 19.53 8.82 -4.75
CA ILE A 76 18.75 7.96 -3.84
C ILE A 76 18.26 6.66 -4.54
N LYS A 77 18.72 6.39 -5.77
CA LYS A 77 18.36 5.21 -6.58
C LYS A 77 19.11 3.92 -6.23
N LYS A 78 19.89 3.88 -5.14
CA LYS A 78 20.65 2.69 -4.70
C LYS A 78 19.94 1.91 -3.60
#